data_AF-A0A6P0DQR9-F1
#
_entry.id   AF-A0A6P0DQR9-F1
#
_cell.length_a   1.000
_cell.length_b   1.000
_cell.length_c   1.000
_cell.angle_alpha   90.00
_cell.angle_beta   90.00
_cell.angle_gamma   90.00
#
_symmetry.space_group_name_H-M   'P 1'
#
loop_
_entity.id
_entity.type
_entity.pdbx_description
1 polymer ?
#
loop_
_entity_poly.entity_id
_entity_poly.type
_entity_poly.pdbx_seq_one_letter_code
_entity_poly.pdbx_strand_id
1 'polypeptide(L)' 'MTTRSAEHATLVIERHLKAPVARVFRAWSAPEAKRQWFACHGEWVPLDYGLDFRPGGKERNYVADT' A
#
# COMPACT_ATOMS: atom_id res chain seq x y z
N MET A 1 19.67 -28.58 -7.07
CA MET A 1 19.84 -27.11 -7.02
C MET A 1 18.59 -26.48 -7.62
N THR A 2 17.98 -25.49 -6.97
CA THR A 2 16.93 -24.68 -7.60
C THR A 2 17.59 -23.61 -8.47
N THR A 3 17.16 -23.48 -9.72
CA THR A 3 17.63 -22.43 -10.63
C THR A 3 17.07 -21.09 -10.18
N ARG A 4 17.91 -20.06 -10.10
CA ARG A 4 17.49 -18.68 -9.84
C ARG A 4 17.23 -17.97 -11.16
N SER A 5 16.11 -17.27 -11.27
CA SER A 5 15.76 -16.42 -12.41
C SER A 5 15.10 -15.13 -11.93
N ALA A 6 15.05 -14.11 -12.80
CA ALA A 6 14.36 -12.85 -12.57
C ALA A 6 13.71 -12.37 -13.88
N GLU A 7 12.49 -11.83 -13.79
CA GLU A 7 11.75 -11.23 -14.90
C GLU A 7 11.47 -9.77 -14.56
N HIS A 8 11.81 -8.85 -15.48
CA HIS A 8 11.65 -7.41 -15.28
C HIS A 8 10.51 -6.89 -16.17
N ALA A 9 9.64 -6.06 -15.61
CA ALA A 9 8.56 -5.40 -16.33
C ALA A 9 8.37 -3.96 -15.82
N THR A 10 7.71 -3.13 -16.60
CA THR A 10 7.27 -1.78 -16.21
C THR A 10 5.79 -1.64 -16.49
N LEU A 11 5.03 -1.20 -15.49
CA LEU A 11 3.59 -0.99 -15.58
C LEU A 11 3.25 0.47 -15.26
N VAL A 12 2.33 1.06 -16.04
CA VAL A 12 1.83 2.42 -15.82
C VAL A 12 0.32 2.37 -15.64
N ILE A 13 -0.19 2.99 -14.57
CA ILE A 13 -1.61 3.09 -14.27
C ILE A 13 -1.97 4.56 -14.05
N GLU A 14 -2.93 5.07 -14.83
CA GLU A 14 -3.47 6.41 -14.66
C GLU A 14 -4.88 6.37 -14.08
N ARG A 15 -5.14 7.20 -13.06
CA ARG A 15 -6.45 7.37 -12.42
C ARG A 15 -6.76 8.84 -12.22
N HIS A 16 -7.93 9.27 -12.69
CA HIS A 16 -8.46 10.61 -12.44
C HIS A 16 -9.39 10.58 -11.23
N LEU A 17 -9.05 11.31 -10.17
CA LEU A 17 -9.84 11.37 -8.94
C LEU A 17 -10.58 12.70 -8.86
N LYS A 18 -11.88 12.65 -8.56
CA LYS A 18 -12.73 13.83 -8.33
C LYS A 18 -12.45 14.42 -6.93
N ALA A 19 -11.21 14.81 -6.69
CA ALA A 19 -10.73 15.32 -5.41
C ALA A 19 -9.55 16.30 -5.63
N PRO A 20 -9.43 17.37 -4.82
CA PRO A 20 -8.25 18.22 -4.84
C PRO A 20 -6.98 17.42 -4.47
N VAL A 21 -5.85 17.78 -5.08
CA VAL A 21 -4.55 17.10 -4.90
C VAL A 21 -4.15 16.94 -3.43
N ALA A 22 -4.36 17.96 -2.59
CA ALA A 22 -4.03 17.89 -1.17
C ALA A 22 -4.80 16.80 -0.42
N ARG A 23 -6.06 16.56 -0.80
CA ARG A 23 -6.89 15.51 -0.21
C ARG A 23 -6.47 14.13 -0.70
N VAL A 24 -6.13 14.01 -1.98
CA VAL A 24 -5.59 12.77 -2.55
C VAL A 24 -4.29 12.43 -1.84
N PHE A 25 -3.32 13.34 -1.79
CA PHE A 25 -2.02 13.10 -1.15
C PHE A 25 -2.17 12.72 0.33
N ARG A 26 -3.08 13.37 1.07
CA ARG A 26 -3.36 13.02 2.48
C ARG A 26 -3.83 11.58 2.67
N ALA A 27 -4.57 11.02 1.70
CA ALA A 27 -4.98 9.62 1.75
C ALA A 27 -3.80 8.63 1.70
N TRP A 28 -2.64 9.09 1.24
CA TRP A 28 -1.39 8.32 1.21
C TRP A 28 -0.43 8.70 2.34
N SER A 29 -0.37 9.98 2.72
CA SER A 29 0.62 10.49 3.65
C SER A 29 0.25 10.34 5.13
N ALA A 30 -1.05 10.22 5.44
CA ALA A 30 -1.52 10.04 6.81
C ALA A 30 -1.76 8.55 7.11
N PRO A 31 -1.02 7.93 8.07
CA PRO A 31 -1.13 6.49 8.36
C PRO A 31 -2.57 6.01 8.60
N GLU A 32 -3.33 6.72 9.43
CA GLU A 32 -4.71 6.34 9.73
C GLU A 32 -5.65 6.50 8.54
N ALA A 33 -5.39 7.44 7.63
CA ALA A 33 -6.17 7.57 6.40
C ALA A 33 -5.85 6.43 5.42
N LYS A 34 -4.57 6.06 5.31
CA LYS A 34 -4.12 5.00 4.40
C LYS A 34 -4.61 3.62 4.84
N ARG A 35 -4.56 3.33 6.15
CA ARG A 35 -5.05 2.08 6.74
C ARG A 35 -6.50 1.76 6.30
N GLN A 36 -7.36 2.77 6.23
CA GLN A 36 -8.79 2.61 5.93
C GLN A 36 -9.10 2.07 4.53
N TRP A 37 -8.21 2.24 3.55
CA TRP A 37 -8.45 1.80 2.18
C TRP A 37 -7.40 0.81 1.65
N PHE A 38 -6.22 0.74 2.29
CA PHE A 38 -5.13 -0.13 1.87
C PHE A 38 -4.99 -1.41 2.71
N ALA A 39 -5.38 -1.39 3.99
CA ALA A 39 -5.17 -2.50 4.93
C ALA A 39 -6.49 -3.05 5.49
N CYS A 40 -7.52 -3.15 4.64
CA CYS A 40 -8.91 -3.41 5.03
C CYS A 40 -9.59 -4.50 4.20
N HIS A 41 -8.86 -5.56 3.82
CA HIS A 41 -9.41 -6.64 3.01
C HIS A 41 -10.29 -7.56 3.87
N GLY A 42 -11.60 -7.58 3.60
CA GLY A 42 -12.60 -8.19 4.50
C GLY A 42 -12.53 -9.72 4.64
N GLU A 43 -12.08 -10.43 3.60
CA GLU A 43 -11.94 -11.89 3.62
C GLU A 43 -10.63 -12.36 4.27
N TRP A 44 -9.73 -11.44 4.63
CA TRP A 44 -8.43 -11.76 5.20
C TRP A 44 -8.30 -11.16 6.60
N VAL A 45 -7.56 -11.84 7.47
CA VAL A 45 -7.32 -11.34 8.83
C VAL A 45 -6.20 -10.30 8.80
N PRO A 46 -6.47 -9.03 9.17
CA PRO A 46 -5.40 -8.04 9.29
C PRO A 46 -4.57 -8.33 10.54
N LEU A 47 -3.25 -8.48 10.37
CA LEU A 47 -2.32 -8.78 11.46
C LEU A 47 -1.60 -7.54 11.97
N ASP A 48 -1.11 -6.68 11.07
CA ASP A 48 -0.42 -5.43 11.43
C ASP A 48 -0.44 -4.44 10.25
N TYR A 49 -0.49 -3.15 10.57
CA TYR A 49 -0.27 -2.08 9.61
C TYR A 49 0.50 -0.93 10.26
N GLY A 50 1.56 -0.49 9.59
CA GLY A 50 2.33 0.68 10.02
C GLY A 50 2.93 1.45 8.84
N LEU A 51 2.93 2.78 8.96
CA LEU A 51 3.48 3.70 7.97
C LEU A 51 4.32 4.80 8.64
N ASP A 52 5.58 4.91 8.25
CA ASP A 52 6.48 6.03 8.55
C ASP A 52 6.71 6.84 7.26
N PHE A 53 5.87 7.86 7.04
CA PHE A 53 5.80 8.58 5.76
C PHE A 53 6.85 9.71 5.66
N ARG A 54 8.11 9.31 5.41
CA ARG A 54 9.25 10.21 5.18
C ARG A 54 10.32 9.51 4.33
N PRO A 55 11.29 10.25 3.74
CA PRO A 55 12.44 9.63 3.09
C PRO A 55 13.16 8.65 4.03
N GLY A 56 13.41 7.43 3.54
CA GLY A 56 14.00 6.33 4.31
C GLY A 56 13.07 5.67 5.34
N GLY A 57 11.79 6.09 5.43
CA GLY A 57 10.77 5.46 6.25
C GLY A 57 10.33 4.09 5.71
N LYS A 58 9.61 3.34 6.52
CA LYS A 58 9.12 1.99 6.18
C LYS A 58 7.61 1.92 6.24
N GLU A 59 7.04 1.09 5.38
CA GLU A 59 5.63 0.69 5.41
C GLU A 59 5.55 -0.83 5.54
N ARG A 60 4.56 -1.31 6.30
CA ARG A 60 4.24 -2.75 6.44
C ARG A 60 2.73 -2.95 6.47
N ASN A 61 2.29 -4.03 5.85
CA ASN A 61 0.91 -4.51 5.85
C ASN A 61 0.95 -6.03 5.88
N TYR A 62 0.57 -6.63 7.01
CA TYR A 62 0.55 -8.07 7.19
C TYR A 62 -0.91 -8.54 7.27
N VAL A 63 -1.22 -9.53 6.45
CA VAL A 63 -2.54 -10.15 6.33
C VAL A 63 -2.37 -11.66 6.28
N ALA A 64 -3.35 -12.40 6.75
CA ALA A 64 -3.41 -13.86 6.65
C ALA A 64 -4.71 -14.29 5.97
N ASP A 65 -4.65 -15.42 5.26
CA ASP A 65 -5.84 -16.14 4.85
C ASP A 65 -6.64 -16.58 6.09
N THR A 66 -7.97 -16.55 5.99
CA THR A 66 -8.89 -17.07 7.01
C THR A 66 -8.85 -18.58 7.12
#